data_AF-A0A8T2F1W3-F1
#
_entry.id   AF-A0A8T2F1W3-F1
#
_cell.length_a   1.000
_cell.length_b   1.000
_cell.length_c   1.000
_cell.angle_alpha   90.00
_cell.angle_beta   90.00
_cell.angle_gamma   90.00
#
_symmetry.space_group_name_H-M   'P 1'
#
loop_
_entity.id
_entity.type
_entity.pdbx_description
1 polymer ?
#
loop_
_entity_poly.entity_id
_entity_poly.type
_entity_poly.pdbx_seq_one_letter_code
_entity_poly.pdbx_strand_id
1 'polypeptide(L)'
;MKQEVIFFLLAITLASILRPSEAAPPEVYCLTYRISRVPGCYDALRLAAGRDYRWLSVDCCRAVYATLPDTCFLTLKPDLALPINVFRVICSNTVPAAA
;
A
#
# COMPACT_ATOMS: atom_id res chain seq x y z
N MET A 1 -1.32 40.78 -36.65
CA MET A 1 -1.38 40.72 -35.17
C MET A 1 -2.63 40.05 -34.60
N LYS A 2 -3.85 40.26 -35.15
CA LYS A 2 -5.09 39.76 -34.51
C LYS A 2 -5.35 38.24 -34.67
N GLN A 3 -4.91 37.62 -35.77
CA GLN A 3 -5.05 36.18 -36.02
C GLN A 3 -4.01 35.34 -35.25
N GLU A 4 -2.77 35.82 -35.17
CA GLU A 4 -1.66 35.20 -34.43
C GLU A 4 -2.05 34.93 -32.96
N VAL A 5 -2.65 35.93 -32.29
CA VAL A 5 -3.06 35.83 -30.88
C VAL A 5 -4.15 34.78 -30.68
N ILE A 6 -5.10 34.66 -31.61
CA ILE A 6 -6.18 33.67 -31.54
C ILE A 6 -5.62 32.25 -31.70
N PHE A 7 -4.67 32.05 -32.62
CA PHE A 7 -4.00 30.76 -32.81
C PHE A 7 -3.18 30.34 -31.58
N PHE A 8 -2.44 31.27 -30.97
CA PHE A 8 -1.71 31.01 -29.75
C PHE A 8 -2.64 30.63 -28.58
N LEU A 9 -3.76 31.32 -28.42
CA LEU A 9 -4.75 31.00 -27.38
C LEU A 9 -5.41 29.63 -27.58
N LEU A 10 -5.68 29.23 -28.83
CA LEU A 10 -6.19 27.89 -29.15
C LEU A 10 -5.15 26.80 -28.87
N ALA A 11 -3.89 27.02 -29.21
CA ALA A 11 -2.82 26.07 -28.93
C ALA A 11 -2.62 25.85 -27.41
N ILE A 12 -2.69 26.93 -26.62
CA ILE A 12 -2.56 26.86 -25.16
C ILE A 12 -3.73 26.11 -24.53
N THR A 13 -4.96 26.33 -24.99
CA THR A 13 -6.14 25.63 -24.46
C THR A 13 -6.13 24.14 -24.82
N LEU A 14 -5.76 23.76 -26.06
CA LEU A 14 -5.59 22.34 -26.43
C LEU A 14 -4.50 21.65 -25.60
N ALA A 15 -3.34 22.30 -25.41
CA ALA A 15 -2.25 21.75 -24.61
C ALA A 15 -2.62 21.58 -23.12
N SER A 16 -3.51 22.44 -22.60
CA SER A 16 -3.96 22.39 -21.21
C SER A 16 -4.91 21.22 -20.92
N ILE A 17 -5.72 20.83 -21.90
CA ILE A 17 -6.67 19.70 -21.80
C ILE A 17 -5.93 18.35 -21.87
N LEU A 18 -4.80 18.31 -22.58
CA LEU A 18 -3.97 17.12 -22.78
C LEU A 18 -2.98 16.85 -21.64
N ARG A 19 -3.05 17.57 -20.52
CA ARG A 19 -2.24 17.21 -19.34
C ARG A 19 -2.65 15.80 -18.89
N PRO A 20 -1.74 14.81 -18.92
CA PRO A 20 -2.02 13.53 -18.30
C PRO A 20 -2.32 13.81 -16.83
N SER A 21 -3.51 13.42 -16.39
CA SER A 21 -3.83 13.44 -14.97
C SER A 21 -2.80 12.54 -14.29
N GLU A 22 -1.94 13.11 -13.43
CA GLU A 22 -1.19 12.37 -12.42
C GLU A 22 -2.20 11.85 -11.37
N ALA A 23 -3.19 11.08 -11.81
CA ALA A 23 -3.98 10.27 -10.93
C ALA A 23 -2.97 9.36 -10.22
N ALA A 24 -2.89 9.48 -8.88
CA ALA A 24 -2.04 8.63 -8.07
C ALA A 24 -2.25 7.17 -8.53
N PRO A 25 -1.16 6.39 -8.70
CA PRO A 25 -1.28 5.01 -9.13
C PRO A 25 -2.33 4.30 -8.26
N PRO A 26 -3.23 3.50 -8.85
CA PRO A 26 -4.34 2.90 -8.11
C PRO A 26 -3.79 2.14 -6.90
N GLU A 27 -4.42 2.33 -5.73
CA GLU A 27 -4.05 1.59 -4.52
C GLU A 27 -4.17 0.08 -4.80
N VAL A 28 -3.03 -0.62 -4.80
CA VAL A 28 -3.01 -2.07 -5.00
C VAL A 28 -3.22 -2.73 -3.64
N TYR A 29 -4.38 -3.36 -3.42
CA TYR A 29 -4.64 -4.06 -2.17
C TYR A 29 -3.99 -5.45 -2.14
N CYS A 30 -3.47 -5.83 -0.97
CA CYS A 30 -2.85 -7.13 -0.76
C CYS A 30 -3.89 -8.27 -0.82
N LEU A 31 -3.56 -9.35 -1.53
CA LEU A 31 -4.34 -10.59 -1.45
C LEU A 31 -4.05 -11.30 -0.12
N THR A 32 -5.02 -11.28 0.80
CA THR A 32 -4.84 -11.79 2.17
C THR A 32 -4.87 -13.31 2.27
N TYR A 33 -5.33 -14.03 1.24
CA TYR A 33 -5.51 -15.48 1.26
C TYR A 33 -4.30 -16.26 1.82
N ARG A 34 -3.08 -15.84 1.48
CA ARG A 34 -1.86 -16.54 1.93
C ARG A 34 -1.52 -16.29 3.40
N ILE A 35 -1.73 -15.08 3.92
CA ILE A 35 -1.54 -14.80 5.36
C ILE A 35 -2.69 -15.35 6.20
N SER A 36 -3.91 -15.44 5.64
CA SER A 36 -5.07 -16.05 6.31
C SER A 36 -4.94 -17.55 6.53
N ARG A 37 -4.01 -18.22 5.83
CA ARG A 37 -3.67 -19.63 6.09
C ARG A 37 -2.87 -19.82 7.38
N VAL A 38 -2.20 -18.78 7.88
CA VAL A 38 -1.52 -18.81 9.18
C VAL A 38 -2.56 -18.46 10.25
N PRO A 39 -2.87 -19.37 11.19
CA PRO A 39 -3.91 -19.13 12.19
C PRO A 39 -3.67 -17.83 12.96
N GLY A 40 -4.68 -16.95 12.97
CA GLY A 40 -4.64 -15.67 13.70
C GLY A 40 -3.70 -14.60 13.12
N CYS A 41 -3.00 -14.84 12.01
CA CYS A 41 -2.01 -13.89 11.49
C CYS A 41 -2.64 -12.57 11.05
N TYR A 42 -3.77 -12.61 10.34
CA TYR A 42 -4.46 -11.40 9.92
C TYR A 42 -4.90 -10.54 11.12
N ASP A 43 -5.48 -11.16 12.15
CA ASP A 43 -5.88 -10.46 13.37
C ASP A 43 -4.68 -9.93 14.15
N ALA A 44 -3.58 -10.68 14.22
CA ALA A 44 -2.34 -10.21 14.82
C ALA A 44 -1.76 -8.98 14.11
N LEU A 45 -1.81 -8.94 12.76
CA LEU A 45 -1.42 -7.75 12.00
C LEU A 45 -2.35 -6.57 12.28
N ARG A 46 -3.67 -6.82 12.37
CA ARG A 46 -4.65 -5.78 12.74
C ARG A 46 -4.37 -5.19 14.12
N LEU A 47 -4.03 -6.03 15.11
CA LEU A 47 -3.63 -5.59 16.45
C LEU A 47 -2.29 -4.84 16.43
N ALA A 48 -1.33 -5.32 15.64
CA ALA A 48 -0.01 -4.70 15.50
C ALA A 48 -0.08 -3.28 14.90
N ALA A 49 -1.04 -3.01 14.01
CA ALA A 49 -1.30 -1.65 13.55
C ALA A 49 -1.72 -0.70 14.68
N GLY A 50 -2.36 -1.23 15.73
CA GLY A 50 -2.67 -0.54 16.98
C GLY A 50 -1.54 -0.58 18.02
N ARG A 51 -0.32 -1.00 17.63
CA ARG A 51 0.85 -1.18 18.50
C ARG A 51 0.74 -2.32 19.52
N ASP A 52 -0.20 -3.25 19.35
CA ASP A 52 -0.28 -4.46 20.15
C ASP A 52 0.35 -5.63 19.40
N TYR A 53 1.58 -5.98 19.79
CA TYR A 53 2.38 -6.99 19.09
C TYR A 53 2.39 -8.37 19.77
N ARG A 54 1.62 -8.56 20.85
CA ARG A 54 1.68 -9.78 21.69
C ARG A 54 1.36 -11.07 20.94
N TRP A 55 0.58 -10.95 19.86
CA TRP A 55 0.10 -12.07 19.05
C TRP A 55 0.85 -12.23 17.73
N LEU A 56 1.87 -11.40 17.49
CA LEU A 56 2.64 -11.43 16.25
C LEU A 56 3.66 -12.57 16.30
N SER A 57 3.36 -13.67 15.59
CA SER A 57 4.22 -14.84 15.54
C SER A 57 5.29 -14.76 14.45
N VAL A 58 6.36 -15.56 14.62
CA VAL A 58 7.41 -15.73 13.61
C VAL A 58 6.83 -16.20 12.28
N ASP A 59 5.92 -17.17 12.32
CA ASP A 59 5.29 -17.72 11.11
C ASP A 59 4.42 -16.68 10.39
N CYS A 60 3.73 -15.82 11.14
CA CYS A 60 2.98 -14.72 10.55
C CYS A 60 3.91 -13.74 9.83
N CYS A 61 5.00 -13.33 10.47
CA CYS A 61 5.98 -12.45 9.86
C CYS A 61 6.65 -13.10 8.63
N ARG A 62 7.02 -14.38 8.70
CA ARG A 62 7.52 -15.13 7.55
C ARG A 62 6.52 -15.12 6.40
N ALA A 63 5.23 -15.31 6.67
CA ALA A 63 4.18 -15.24 5.66
C ALA A 63 4.08 -13.84 5.04
N VAL A 64 4.14 -12.77 5.84
CA VAL A 64 4.15 -11.38 5.33
C VAL A 64 5.29 -11.16 4.33
N TYR A 65 6.51 -11.59 4.67
CA TYR A 65 7.67 -11.45 3.78
C TYR A 65 7.56 -12.30 2.51
N ALA A 66 7.12 -13.55 2.65
CA ALA A 66 7.13 -14.52 1.57
C ALA A 66 5.96 -14.37 0.58
N THR A 67 4.85 -13.77 1.01
CA THR A 67 3.58 -13.86 0.27
C THR A 67 3.01 -12.54 -0.17
N LEU A 68 3.40 -11.43 0.45
CA LEU A 68 2.84 -10.11 0.15
C LEU A 68 3.87 -9.21 -0.56
N PRO A 69 3.53 -8.66 -1.74
CA PRO A 69 4.40 -7.73 -2.45
C PRO A 69 4.56 -6.43 -1.67
N ASP A 70 5.74 -5.82 -1.73
CA ASP A 70 6.13 -4.61 -1.01
C ASP A 70 5.33 -3.35 -1.39
N THR A 71 4.64 -3.37 -2.53
CA THR A 71 3.85 -2.26 -3.06
C THR A 71 2.38 -2.28 -2.68
N CYS A 72 1.90 -3.31 -1.96
CA CYS A 72 0.47 -3.43 -1.65
C CYS A 72 0.07 -2.84 -0.29
N PHE A 73 -1.21 -2.50 -0.19
CA PHE A 73 -1.86 -2.04 1.03
C PHE A 73 -2.68 -3.16 1.68
N LEU A 74 -2.40 -3.43 2.95
CA LEU A 74 -3.16 -4.37 3.75
C LEU A 74 -4.35 -3.63 4.37
N THR A 75 -5.56 -3.96 3.93
CA THR A 75 -6.80 -3.50 4.56
C THR A 75 -6.94 -4.18 5.92
N LEU A 76 -7.19 -3.43 6.99
CA LEU A 76 -7.34 -3.93 8.36
C LEU A 76 -8.77 -3.75 8.90
N LYS A 77 -9.43 -2.69 8.45
CA LYS A 77 -10.84 -2.34 8.67
C LYS A 77 -11.28 -1.41 7.52
N PRO A 78 -12.59 -1.13 7.34
CA PRO A 78 -13.10 -0.40 6.17
C PRO A 78 -12.38 0.93 5.89
N ASP A 79 -11.99 1.66 6.93
CA ASP A 79 -11.36 2.99 6.81
C ASP A 79 -9.85 2.99 7.11
N LEU A 80 -9.22 1.82 7.19
CA LEU A 80 -7.80 1.72 7.49
C LEU A 80 -7.15 0.62 6.67
N ALA A 81 -6.37 1.07 5.69
CA ALA A 81 -5.39 0.27 4.99
C ALA A 81 -3.99 0.86 5.24
N LEU A 82 -3.02 -0.01 5.50
CA LEU A 82 -1.64 0.40 5.69
C LEU A 82 -0.74 -0.29 4.67
N PRO A 83 0.28 0.41 4.15
CA PRO A 83 1.22 -0.20 3.23
C PRO A 83 1.99 -1.33 3.91
N ILE A 84 2.28 -2.40 3.17
CA ILE A 84 2.83 -3.62 3.77
C ILE A 84 4.20 -3.41 4.41
N ASN A 85 4.94 -2.40 3.95
CA ASN A 85 6.25 -2.01 4.49
C ASN A 85 6.18 -1.71 5.99
N VAL A 86 5.06 -1.15 6.49
CA VAL A 86 4.83 -0.93 7.93
C VAL A 86 4.88 -2.25 8.68
N PHE A 87 4.22 -3.28 8.19
CA PHE A 87 4.22 -4.60 8.82
C PHE A 87 5.56 -5.31 8.72
N ARG A 88 6.30 -5.13 7.61
CA ARG A 88 7.68 -5.63 7.49
C ARG A 88 8.60 -5.00 8.54
N VAL A 89 8.49 -3.69 8.76
CA VAL A 89 9.25 -3.00 9.81
C VAL A 89 8.86 -3.50 11.20
N ILE A 90 7.57 -3.65 11.49
CA ILE A 90 7.10 -4.24 12.76
C ILE A 90 7.68 -5.64 12.95
N CYS A 91 7.59 -6.49 11.93
CA CYS A 91 8.13 -7.85 11.97
C CYS A 91 9.64 -7.87 12.24
N SER A 92 10.40 -6.98 11.62
CA SER A 92 11.86 -6.88 11.84
C SER A 92 12.22 -6.45 13.27
N ASN A 93 11.39 -5.60 13.88
CA ASN A 93 11.66 -5.04 15.21
C ASN A 93 11.13 -5.88 16.36
N THR A 94 10.08 -6.68 16.12
CA THR A 94 9.38 -7.41 17.19
C THR A 94 9.68 -8.90 17.18
N VAL A 95 9.92 -9.49 16.01
CA VAL A 95 10.19 -10.91 15.90
C VAL A 95 11.71 -11.07 15.69
N PRO A 96 12.42 -11.78 16.59
CA PRO A 96 13.83 -12.05 16.38
C PRO A 96 14.02 -12.77 15.05
N ALA A 97 15.05 -12.39 14.29
CA ALA A 97 15.50 -13.18 13.15
C ALA A 97 15.77 -14.59 13.68
N ALA A 98 15.07 -15.60 13.14
CA ALA A 98 15.25 -16.98 13.55
C ALA A 98 16.75 -17.33 13.46
N ALA A 99 17.34 -17.74 14.58
CA ALA A 99 18.69 -18.29 14.64
C ALA A 99 18.75 -19.66 13.96
#